data_AF-A0A821XYB2-F1
#
_entry.id   AF-A0A821XYB2-F1
#
_cell.length_a   1.000
_cell.length_b   1.000
_cell.length_c   1.000
_cell.angle_alpha   90.00
_cell.angle_beta   90.00
_cell.angle_gamma   90.00
#
_symmetry.space_group_name_H-M   'P 1'
#
loop_
_entity.id
_entity.type
_entity.pdbx_description
1 polymer ?
#
loop_
_entity_poly.entity_id
_entity_poly.type
_entity_poly.pdbx_seq_one_letter_code
_entity_poly.pdbx_strand_id
1 'polypeptide(L)'
;MLRGVLQIHKDDEIIDYIEAQNKQIFSGIIEEERRMTVKRRKTARNPHLQNIILQVSPTIWRRMVEVGRVHVELQRVVVHDQSPLIQCTNCLGYGHTRKYCESTKEVCAHCGEEHKKADCQKYKAGDPPMCVNCTMLNVNADHNAFDTDCPTRARWEAMARSTVAVLLRAPTGDRMAT
;
A
#
# COMPACT_ATOMS: atom_id res chain seq x y z
N MET A 1 0.72 3.67 -6.38
CA MET A 1 -0.06 2.83 -7.32
C MET A 1 -0.72 3.72 -8.35
N LEU A 2 -0.61 3.38 -9.62
CA LEU A 2 -1.33 4.00 -10.72
C LEU A 2 -2.58 3.16 -11.02
N ARG A 3 -3.77 3.76 -11.02
CA ARG A 3 -5.04 3.03 -11.23
C ARG A 3 -5.58 3.17 -12.65
N GLY A 4 -5.74 2.03 -13.34
CA GLY A 4 -6.39 1.97 -14.64
C GLY A 4 -5.50 2.39 -15.82
N VAL A 5 -4.24 1.94 -15.82
CA VAL A 5 -3.31 2.08 -16.95
C VAL A 5 -3.70 1.07 -18.04
N LEU A 6 -3.66 1.46 -19.32
CA LEU A 6 -3.87 0.55 -20.45
C LEU A 6 -2.85 -0.58 -20.43
N GLN A 7 -3.32 -1.81 -20.61
CA GLN A 7 -2.43 -2.98 -20.54
C GLN A 7 -1.46 -3.09 -21.72
N ILE A 8 -1.67 -2.31 -22.77
CA ILE A 8 -0.85 -2.34 -23.99
C ILE A 8 0.59 -1.90 -23.72
N HIS A 9 0.81 -1.03 -22.72
CA HIS A 9 2.11 -0.48 -22.43
C HIS A 9 2.98 -1.43 -21.58
N LYS A 10 4.25 -1.56 -21.99
CA LYS A 10 5.31 -2.24 -21.25
C LYS A 10 5.81 -1.38 -20.09
N ASP A 11 6.61 -1.98 -19.20
CA ASP A 11 7.09 -1.30 -17.99
C ASP A 11 7.95 -0.08 -18.34
N ASP A 12 8.91 -0.23 -19.27
CA ASP A 12 9.82 0.85 -19.68
C ASP A 12 9.05 1.99 -20.36
N GLU A 13 8.11 1.67 -21.25
CA GLU A 13 7.24 2.67 -21.90
C GLU A 13 6.45 3.50 -20.89
N ILE A 14 5.89 2.86 -19.84
CA ILE A 14 5.17 3.57 -18.78
C ILE A 14 6.11 4.55 -18.06
N ILE A 15 7.34 4.14 -17.77
CA ILE A 15 8.34 4.99 -17.10
C ILE A 15 8.69 6.18 -18.02
N ASP A 16 9.01 5.91 -19.29
CA ASP A 16 9.35 6.94 -20.28
C ASP A 16 8.23 7.97 -20.44
N TYR A 17 6.97 7.53 -20.54
CA TYR A 17 5.84 8.44 -20.61
C TYR A 17 5.70 9.30 -19.36
N ILE A 18 5.87 8.70 -18.18
CA ILE A 18 5.75 9.46 -16.92
C ILE A 18 6.83 10.54 -16.87
N GLU A 19 8.08 10.21 -17.17
CA GLU A 19 9.21 11.14 -17.16
C GLU A 19 9.04 12.27 -18.19
N ALA A 20 8.67 11.91 -19.43
CA ALA A 20 8.54 12.88 -20.52
C ALA A 20 7.35 13.85 -20.34
N GLN A 21 6.22 13.35 -19.83
CA GLN A 21 4.95 14.10 -19.82
C GLN A 21 4.66 14.82 -18.49
N ASN A 22 5.38 14.49 -17.40
CA ASN A 22 5.09 15.02 -16.07
C ASN A 22 6.25 15.84 -15.49
N LYS A 23 6.78 16.78 -16.28
CA LYS A 23 7.96 17.61 -15.94
C LYS A 23 7.87 18.28 -14.57
N GLN A 24 6.66 18.64 -14.11
CA GLN A 24 6.42 19.22 -12.79
C GLN A 24 6.84 18.29 -11.63
N ILE A 25 6.80 16.97 -11.82
CA ILE A 25 7.24 16.00 -10.81
C ILE A 25 8.77 15.92 -10.76
N PHE A 26 9.44 16.01 -11.91
CA PHE A 26 10.90 15.76 -12.03
C PHE A 26 11.76 17.03 -11.97
N SER A 27 11.16 18.21 -12.12
CA SER A 27 11.89 19.48 -12.12
C SER A 27 12.74 19.67 -10.85
N GLY A 28 14.03 19.92 -11.02
CA GLY A 28 14.99 20.10 -9.92
C GLY A 28 15.42 18.82 -9.19
N ILE A 29 15.05 17.64 -9.67
CA ILE A 29 15.54 16.35 -9.14
C ILE A 29 16.72 15.89 -10.01
N ILE A 30 17.85 15.56 -9.37
CA ILE A 30 19.05 15.00 -10.02
C ILE A 30 18.77 13.59 -10.56
N GLU A 31 19.45 13.18 -11.63
CA GLU A 31 19.19 11.91 -12.32
C GLU A 31 19.31 10.69 -11.40
N GLU A 32 20.26 10.68 -10.47
CA GLU A 32 20.48 9.58 -9.52
C GLU A 32 19.30 9.39 -8.55
N GLU A 33 18.52 10.45 -8.32
CA GLU A 33 17.31 10.39 -7.51
C GLU A 33 16.07 10.04 -8.33
N ARG A 34 16.13 9.99 -9.67
CA ARG A 34 14.99 9.66 -10.55
C ARG A 34 14.72 8.18 -10.69
N ARG A 35 14.89 7.42 -9.61
CA ARG A 35 14.67 5.97 -9.63
C ARG A 35 13.20 5.65 -9.66
N MET A 36 12.81 4.89 -10.68
CA MET A 36 11.46 4.37 -10.87
C MET A 36 11.55 2.91 -11.34
N THR A 37 10.68 2.06 -10.82
CA THR A 37 10.60 0.65 -11.23
C THR A 37 9.19 0.12 -11.04
N VAL A 38 8.64 -0.54 -12.06
CA VAL A 38 7.38 -1.27 -11.93
C VAL A 38 7.63 -2.54 -11.12
N LYS A 39 6.93 -2.70 -9.98
CA LYS A 39 7.08 -3.89 -9.11
C LYS A 39 6.04 -4.95 -9.36
N ARG A 40 4.78 -4.54 -9.57
CA ARG A 40 3.65 -5.46 -9.76
C ARG A 40 2.61 -4.84 -10.66
N ARG A 41 1.96 -5.69 -11.44
CA ARG A 41 0.75 -5.37 -12.20
C ARG A 41 -0.42 -6.15 -11.58
N LYS A 42 -1.57 -5.49 -11.40
CA LYS A 42 -2.80 -6.11 -10.93
C LYS A 42 -3.88 -5.89 -11.96
N THR A 43 -4.67 -6.92 -12.25
CA THR A 43 -5.81 -6.80 -13.15
C THR A 43 -6.84 -5.80 -12.58
N ALA A 44 -7.42 -4.98 -13.45
CA ALA A 44 -8.56 -4.15 -13.10
C ALA A 44 -9.86 -4.87 -13.47
N ARG A 45 -11.00 -4.28 -13.09
CA ARG A 45 -12.33 -4.77 -13.52
C ARG A 45 -12.50 -4.79 -15.04
N ASN A 46 -11.93 -3.79 -15.71
CA ASN A 46 -11.90 -3.73 -17.17
C ASN A 46 -10.67 -4.53 -17.66
N PRO A 47 -10.85 -5.52 -18.56
CA PRO A 47 -9.76 -6.38 -19.04
C PRO A 47 -8.67 -5.64 -19.82
N HIS A 48 -8.95 -4.45 -20.36
CA HIS A 48 -7.96 -3.62 -21.05
C HIS A 48 -7.16 -2.72 -20.11
N LEU A 49 -7.49 -2.70 -18.81
CA LEU A 49 -6.89 -1.83 -17.81
C LEU A 49 -6.20 -2.65 -16.70
N GLN A 50 -5.15 -2.08 -16.14
CA GLN A 50 -4.38 -2.66 -15.05
C GLN A 50 -4.02 -1.59 -14.01
N ASN A 51 -3.85 -2.02 -12.76
CA ASN A 51 -3.29 -1.18 -11.71
C ASN A 51 -1.80 -1.49 -11.57
N ILE A 52 -0.96 -0.45 -11.59
CA ILE A 52 0.49 -0.57 -11.58
C ILE A 52 1.02 -0.17 -10.21
N ILE A 53 1.76 -1.06 -9.57
CA ILE A 53 2.51 -0.76 -8.35
C ILE A 53 3.90 -0.29 -8.78
N LEU A 54 4.06 1.02 -8.82
CA LEU A 54 5.30 1.69 -9.13
C LEU A 54 6.08 1.98 -7.84
N GLN A 55 7.33 1.52 -7.76
CA GLN A 55 8.28 1.93 -6.73
C GLN A 55 9.08 3.11 -7.27
N VAL A 56 9.20 4.19 -6.48
CA VAL A 56 9.91 5.40 -6.87
C VAL A 56 10.71 5.96 -5.69
N SER A 57 11.66 6.86 -5.95
CA SER A 57 12.35 7.61 -4.88
C SER A 57 11.39 8.44 -4.02
N PRO A 58 11.70 8.70 -2.73
CA PRO A 58 10.81 9.41 -1.81
C PRO A 58 10.33 10.78 -2.30
N THR A 59 11.21 11.55 -2.96
CA THR A 59 10.90 12.87 -3.52
C THR A 59 9.84 12.78 -4.63
N ILE A 60 10.02 11.83 -5.56
CA ILE A 60 9.07 11.57 -6.65
C ILE A 60 7.74 11.08 -6.09
N TRP A 61 7.77 10.13 -5.13
CA TRP A 61 6.55 9.61 -4.51
C TRP A 61 5.70 10.73 -3.91
N ARG A 62 6.32 11.63 -3.14
CA ARG A 62 5.63 12.76 -2.49
C ARG A 62 4.94 13.64 -3.53
N ARG A 63 5.66 14.04 -4.58
CA ARG A 63 5.14 14.88 -5.66
C ARG A 63 4.05 14.18 -6.47
N MET A 64 4.19 12.90 -6.79
CA MET A 64 3.16 12.13 -7.49
C MET A 64 1.87 12.02 -6.68
N VAL A 65 1.97 11.78 -5.36
CA VAL A 65 0.81 11.70 -4.47
C VAL A 65 0.14 13.06 -4.31
N GLU A 66 0.93 14.13 -4.16
CA GLU A 66 0.42 15.51 -4.04
C GLU A 66 -0.32 15.98 -5.30
N VAL A 67 0.22 15.71 -6.49
CA VAL A 67 -0.47 16.00 -7.76
C VAL A 67 -1.70 15.11 -7.94
N GLY A 68 -1.67 13.88 -7.40
CA GLY A 68 -2.77 12.92 -7.38
C GLY A 68 -3.11 12.28 -8.73
N ARG A 69 -2.61 12.82 -9.86
CA ARG A 69 -2.79 12.28 -11.21
C ARG A 69 -1.54 12.49 -12.06
N VAL A 70 -1.20 11.52 -12.89
CA VAL A 70 -0.08 11.61 -13.84
C VAL A 70 -0.52 11.24 -15.24
N HIS A 71 0.17 11.78 -16.24
CA HIS A 71 -0.02 11.40 -17.63
C HIS A 71 0.81 10.17 -17.96
N VAL A 72 0.18 9.21 -18.64
CA VAL A 72 0.81 8.01 -19.22
C VAL A 72 0.27 7.92 -20.64
N GLU A 73 1.10 8.28 -21.62
CA GLU A 73 0.73 8.41 -23.02
C GLU A 73 -0.47 9.36 -23.22
N LEU A 74 -1.66 8.83 -23.56
CA LEU A 74 -2.89 9.60 -23.74
C LEU A 74 -3.81 9.54 -22.50
N GLN A 75 -3.40 8.86 -21.42
CA GLN A 75 -4.21 8.69 -20.22
C GLN A 75 -3.80 9.62 -19.09
N ARG A 76 -4.79 10.22 -18.42
CA ARG A 76 -4.60 10.85 -17.11
C ARG A 76 -4.97 9.89 -15.99
N VAL A 77 -3.98 9.25 -15.40
CA VAL A 77 -4.11 8.13 -14.47
C VAL A 77 -4.08 8.60 -13.02
N VAL A 78 -4.95 8.05 -12.19
CA VAL A 78 -5.00 8.39 -10.75
C VAL A 78 -3.84 7.73 -10.01
N VAL A 79 -3.14 8.53 -9.21
CA VAL A 79 -2.12 8.09 -8.28
C VAL A 79 -2.76 7.86 -6.92
N HIS A 80 -2.57 6.67 -6.37
CA HIS A 80 -2.88 6.37 -4.98
C HIS A 80 -1.61 5.98 -4.24
N ASP A 81 -1.47 6.45 -3.00
CA ASP A 81 -0.46 5.89 -2.12
C ASP A 81 -0.75 4.41 -1.88
N GLN A 82 0.30 3.59 -1.97
CA GLN A 82 0.21 2.16 -1.71
C GLN A 82 1.00 1.86 -0.45
N SER A 83 0.31 1.62 0.65
CA SER A 83 0.95 1.17 1.87
C SER A 83 1.59 -0.21 1.65
N PRO A 84 2.86 -0.41 2.07
CA PRO A 84 3.49 -1.72 2.11
C PRO A 84 3.00 -2.56 3.30
N LEU A 85 2.31 -1.93 4.27
CA LEU A 85 1.79 -2.62 5.44
C LEU A 85 0.72 -3.64 5.05
N ILE A 86 0.86 -4.85 5.56
CA ILE A 86 -0.12 -5.91 5.42
C ILE A 86 -0.78 -6.11 6.78
N GLN A 87 -2.11 -6.17 6.79
CA GLN A 87 -2.90 -6.57 7.95
C GLN A 87 -3.59 -7.90 7.65
N CYS A 88 -3.42 -8.87 8.53
CA CYS A 88 -4.01 -10.19 8.41
C CYS A 88 -5.52 -10.10 8.61
N THR A 89 -6.30 -10.68 7.70
CA THR A 89 -7.78 -10.69 7.80
C THR A 89 -8.32 -11.81 8.69
N ASN A 90 -7.44 -12.61 9.33
CA ASN A 90 -7.82 -13.66 10.26
C ASN A 90 -7.57 -13.26 11.71
N CYS A 91 -6.34 -12.94 12.08
CA CYS A 91 -5.99 -12.53 13.44
C CYS A 91 -5.96 -11.01 13.66
N LEU A 92 -6.17 -10.20 12.60
CA LEU A 92 -6.14 -8.73 12.61
C LEU A 92 -4.77 -8.10 12.90
N GLY A 93 -3.75 -8.90 13.21
CA GLY A 93 -2.37 -8.45 13.39
C GLY A 93 -1.71 -7.97 12.09
N TYR A 94 -0.54 -7.36 12.23
CA TYR A 94 0.21 -6.76 11.13
C TYR A 94 1.39 -7.64 10.67
N GLY A 95 1.87 -7.41 9.45
CA GLY A 95 3.11 -8.00 8.93
C GLY A 95 2.95 -9.30 8.14
N HIS A 96 1.78 -9.92 8.12
CA HIS A 96 1.54 -11.16 7.37
C HIS A 96 0.14 -11.19 6.75
N THR A 97 -0.02 -12.00 5.69
CA THR A 97 -1.33 -12.24 5.07
C THR A 97 -2.02 -13.44 5.72
N ARG A 98 -3.33 -13.60 5.50
CA ARG A 98 -4.09 -14.77 5.98
C ARG A 98 -3.49 -16.11 5.59
N LYS A 99 -2.85 -16.20 4.41
CA LYS A 99 -2.18 -17.42 3.93
C LYS A 99 -1.04 -17.88 4.85
N TYR A 100 -0.37 -16.94 5.51
CA TYR A 100 0.77 -17.20 6.40
C TYR A 100 0.39 -16.95 7.87
N CYS A 101 -0.90 -16.98 8.20
CA CYS A 101 -1.37 -16.80 9.56
C CYS A 101 -1.32 -18.14 10.31
N GLU A 102 -0.64 -18.17 11.44
CA GLU A 102 -0.55 -19.35 12.30
C GLU A 102 -1.72 -19.45 13.29
N SER A 103 -2.52 -18.39 13.43
CA SER A 103 -3.71 -18.41 14.29
C SER A 103 -4.79 -19.32 13.71
N THR A 104 -5.24 -20.29 14.49
CA THR A 104 -6.43 -21.10 14.20
C THR A 104 -7.74 -20.36 14.46
N LYS A 105 -7.67 -19.26 15.23
CA LYS A 105 -8.81 -18.46 15.66
C LYS A 105 -8.97 -17.25 14.76
N GLU A 106 -10.20 -17.03 14.30
CA GLU A 106 -10.60 -15.85 13.55
C GLU A 106 -11.10 -14.78 14.52
N VAL A 107 -10.57 -13.56 14.40
CA VAL A 107 -10.87 -12.46 15.31
C VAL A 107 -11.77 -11.44 14.61
N CYS A 108 -12.82 -11.02 15.31
CA CYS A 108 -13.78 -10.06 14.80
C CYS A 108 -13.16 -8.66 14.71
N ALA A 109 -13.13 -8.08 13.52
CA ALA A 109 -12.61 -6.73 13.30
C ALA A 109 -13.39 -5.62 14.03
N HIS A 110 -14.61 -5.92 14.50
CA HIS A 110 -15.45 -4.98 15.22
C HIS A 110 -15.23 -5.00 16.73
N CYS A 111 -15.21 -6.17 17.37
CA CYS A 111 -15.16 -6.26 18.83
C CYS A 111 -13.90 -6.93 19.38
N GLY A 112 -13.04 -7.48 18.52
CA GLY A 112 -11.80 -8.14 18.93
C GLY A 112 -11.94 -9.54 19.54
N GLU A 113 -13.14 -10.11 19.56
CA GLU A 113 -13.40 -11.47 20.08
C GLU A 113 -13.29 -12.55 18.99
N GLU A 114 -13.22 -13.81 19.40
CA GLU A 114 -12.99 -14.98 18.53
C GLU A 114 -14.26 -15.42 17.77
N HIS A 115 -14.61 -14.67 16.71
CA HIS A 115 -15.66 -15.02 15.76
C HIS A 115 -15.57 -14.19 14.48
N LYS A 116 -16.36 -14.57 13.47
CA LYS A 116 -16.54 -13.75 12.25
C LYS A 116 -17.45 -12.56 12.52
N LYS A 117 -17.18 -11.41 11.90
CA LYS A 117 -18.04 -10.22 12.02
C LYS A 117 -19.53 -10.51 11.73
N ALA A 118 -19.85 -11.44 10.83
CA ALA A 118 -21.22 -11.85 10.53
C ALA A 118 -21.98 -12.43 11.74
N ASP A 119 -21.25 -13.03 12.68
CA ASP A 119 -21.80 -13.66 13.89
C ASP A 119 -21.69 -12.76 15.13
N CYS A 120 -21.13 -11.55 14.98
CA CYS A 120 -20.88 -10.63 16.07
C CYS A 120 -22.18 -10.01 16.61
N GLN A 121 -22.53 -10.34 17.86
CA GLN A 121 -23.72 -9.79 18.52
C GLN A 121 -23.57 -8.30 18.84
N LYS A 122 -22.39 -7.86 19.29
CA LYS A 122 -22.09 -6.43 19.56
C LYS A 122 -22.28 -5.56 18.32
N TYR A 123 -21.82 -6.05 17.16
CA TYR A 123 -22.05 -5.37 15.88
C TYR A 123 -23.54 -5.32 15.52
N LYS A 124 -24.28 -6.43 15.72
CA LYS A 124 -25.73 -6.47 15.45
C LYS A 124 -26.53 -5.59 16.39
N ALA A 125 -26.08 -5.43 17.63
CA ALA A 125 -26.68 -4.54 18.62
C ALA A 125 -26.37 -3.06 18.38
N GLY A 126 -25.40 -2.74 17.51
CA GLY A 126 -25.00 -1.36 17.23
C GLY A 126 -24.01 -0.78 18.24
N ASP A 127 -23.33 -1.63 19.01
CA ASP A 127 -22.29 -1.21 19.94
C ASP A 127 -21.13 -0.52 19.19
N PRO A 128 -20.38 0.39 19.84
CA PRO A 128 -19.19 0.98 19.23
C PRO A 128 -18.11 -0.08 18.96
N PRO A 129 -17.30 0.08 17.90
CA PRO A 129 -16.20 -0.83 17.61
C PRO A 129 -15.06 -0.67 18.61
N MET A 130 -14.31 -1.76 18.80
CA MET A 130 -13.11 -1.82 19.63
C MET A 130 -11.97 -2.51 18.88
N CYS A 131 -10.87 -1.81 18.69
CA CYS A 131 -9.71 -2.28 17.94
C CYS A 131 -8.84 -3.19 18.80
N VAL A 132 -8.83 -4.49 18.51
CA VAL A 132 -8.07 -5.50 19.25
C VAL A 132 -6.58 -5.16 19.42
N ASN A 133 -5.95 -4.63 18.37
CA ASN A 133 -4.52 -4.28 18.39
C ASN A 133 -4.23 -3.10 19.33
N CYS A 134 -5.16 -2.15 19.42
CA CYS A 134 -5.05 -1.01 20.32
C CYS A 134 -5.38 -1.39 21.77
N THR A 135 -6.39 -2.25 21.96
CA THR A 135 -6.73 -2.81 23.27
C THR A 135 -5.55 -3.56 23.88
N MET A 136 -4.86 -4.40 23.10
CA MET A 136 -3.67 -5.14 23.56
C MET A 136 -2.51 -4.23 24.00
N LEU A 137 -2.41 -3.03 23.41
CA LEU A 137 -1.37 -2.05 23.74
C LEU A 137 -1.83 -0.99 24.74
N ASN A 138 -3.05 -1.11 25.27
CA ASN A 138 -3.66 -0.19 26.21
C ASN A 138 -3.61 1.28 25.73
N VAL A 139 -3.93 1.50 24.45
CA VAL A 139 -4.10 2.83 23.83
C VAL A 139 -5.55 3.00 23.40
N ASN A 140 -5.95 4.21 22.96
CA ASN A 140 -7.31 4.44 22.45
C ASN A 140 -7.67 3.38 21.41
N ALA A 141 -8.74 2.63 21.67
CA ALA A 141 -9.19 1.50 20.87
C ALA A 141 -10.61 1.72 20.33
N ASP A 142 -11.16 2.94 20.41
CA ASP A 142 -12.56 3.26 20.11
C ASP A 142 -12.82 3.38 18.60
N HIS A 143 -12.38 2.39 17.84
CA HIS A 143 -12.43 2.35 16.38
C HIS A 143 -12.34 0.89 15.88
N ASN A 144 -12.59 0.70 14.58
CA ASN A 144 -12.50 -0.62 13.96
C ASN A 144 -11.04 -1.07 13.81
N ALA A 145 -10.76 -2.38 13.84
CA ALA A 145 -9.40 -2.89 13.64
C ALA A 145 -8.75 -2.49 12.30
N PHE A 146 -9.55 -2.18 11.26
CA PHE A 146 -9.07 -1.73 9.95
C PHE A 146 -9.09 -0.20 9.76
N ASP A 147 -9.40 0.56 10.81
CA ASP A 147 -9.41 2.02 10.75
C ASP A 147 -8.06 2.56 10.24
N THR A 148 -8.11 3.60 9.41
CA THR A 148 -6.92 4.27 8.87
C THR A 148 -6.27 5.15 9.92
N ASP A 149 -7.05 5.69 10.86
CA ASP A 149 -6.58 6.61 11.91
C ASP A 149 -6.15 5.86 13.17
N CYS A 150 -6.05 4.52 13.10
CA CYS A 150 -5.58 3.67 14.19
C CYS A 150 -4.12 4.02 14.57
N PRO A 151 -3.85 4.38 15.85
CA PRO A 151 -2.51 4.79 16.28
C PRO A 151 -1.50 3.63 16.21
N THR A 152 -1.95 2.41 16.49
CA THR A 152 -1.12 1.22 16.35
C THR A 152 -0.77 0.97 14.89
N ARG A 153 -1.74 1.08 13.99
CA ARG A 153 -1.52 0.98 12.54
C ARG A 153 -0.51 2.01 12.06
N ALA A 154 -0.62 3.27 12.50
CA ALA A 154 0.32 4.32 12.11
C ALA A 154 1.77 3.99 12.47
N ARG A 155 2.02 3.40 13.66
CA ARG A 155 3.35 2.91 14.07
C ARG A 155 3.85 1.79 13.15
N TRP A 156 2.99 0.83 12.83
CA TRP A 156 3.33 -0.26 11.90
C TRP A 156 3.56 0.23 10.46
N GLU A 157 2.79 1.23 10.00
CA GLU A 157 3.01 1.85 8.70
C GLU A 157 4.36 2.56 8.63
N ALA A 158 4.76 3.28 9.68
CA ALA A 158 6.06 3.92 9.74
C ALA A 158 7.21 2.90 9.63
N MET A 159 7.11 1.77 10.35
CA MET A 159 8.08 0.68 10.26
C MET A 159 8.11 0.03 8.86
N ALA A 160 6.94 -0.27 8.29
CA ALA A 160 6.87 -0.90 6.97
C ALA A 160 7.43 0.01 5.86
N ARG A 161 7.21 1.32 5.96
CA ARG A 161 7.74 2.31 4.99
C ARG A 161 9.24 2.52 5.13
N SER A 162 9.81 2.47 6.34
CA SER A 162 11.25 2.62 6.55
C SER A 162 12.03 1.48 5.90
N THR A 163 11.55 0.23 5.98
CA THR A 163 12.15 -0.93 5.31
C THR A 163 12.21 -0.74 3.79
N VAL A 164 11.14 -0.22 3.17
CA VAL A 164 11.10 0.04 1.71
C VAL A 164 12.06 1.17 1.32
N ALA A 165 12.18 2.21 2.14
CA ALA A 165 13.08 3.33 1.88
C ALA A 165 14.57 2.90 1.95
N VAL A 166 14.93 1.94 2.80
CA VAL A 166 16.29 1.37 2.85
C VAL A 166 16.60 0.57 1.59
N LEU A 167 15.65 -0.21 1.07
CA LEU A 167 15.82 -0.95 -0.19
C LEU A 167 16.06 -0.04 -1.40
N LEU A 168 15.55 1.19 -1.37
CA LEU A 168 15.87 2.19 -2.39
C LEU A 168 17.32 2.67 -2.29
N ARG A 169 17.94 2.68 -1.11
CA ARG A 169 19.32 3.17 -0.92
C ARG A 169 20.38 2.11 -1.18
N ALA A 170 20.02 0.83 -1.18
CA ALA A 170 20.97 -0.22 -1.52
C ALA A 170 21.40 -0.05 -2.99
N PRO A 171 22.71 0.02 -3.30
CA PRO A 171 23.15 -0.13 -4.68
C PRO A 171 22.63 -1.49 -5.18
N THR A 172 22.18 -1.54 -6.43
CA THR A 172 21.83 -2.79 -7.10
C THR A 172 23.09 -3.64 -7.18
N GLY A 173 23.38 -4.37 -6.11
CA GLY A 173 24.50 -5.29 -6.05
C GLY A 173 24.28 -6.36 -7.10
N ASP A 174 25.28 -6.50 -7.98
CA ASP A 174 25.40 -7.57 -8.95
C ASP A 174 24.95 -8.90 -8.34
N ARG A 175 24.07 -9.58 -9.05
CA ARG A 175 23.87 -11.01 -8.85
C ARG A 175 25.20 -11.68 -9.18
N MET A 176 26.00 -12.00 -8.17
CA MET A 176 27.07 -12.98 -8.32
C MET A 176 26.41 -14.30 -8.75
N ALA A 177 26.66 -14.66 -10.00
CA ALA A 177 26.47 -16.01 -10.50
C ALA A 177 27.44 -16.92 -9.73
N THR A 178 26.89 -17.93 -9.07
CA THR A 178 27.60 -19.15 -8.68
C THR A 178 27.17 -20.26 -9.63
#